data_AF-O28518-F1
#
_entry.id   AF-O28518-F1
#
_cell.length_a   1.000
_cell.length_b   1.000
_cell.length_c   1.000
_cell.angle_alpha   90.00
_cell.angle_beta   90.00
_cell.angle_gamma   90.00
#
_symmetry.space_group_name_H-M   'P 1'
#
loop_
_entity.id
_entity.type
_entity.pdbx_description
1 polymer ?
#
loop_
_entity_poly.entity_id
_entity_poly.type
_entity_poly.pdbx_seq_one_letter_code
_entity_poly.pdbx_strand_id
1 'polypeptide(L)'
;MDTTYGCPGEWRCLKAAALGEGKFDEPVRVIGFVRCECPGNTLVPNIGMTMKLSEVKPDAIYFSSCMLRDPGCPYRSAEEWAKIVENAFQIPVKLGTHEYK
;
A
#
# COMPACT_ATOMS: atom_id res chain seq x y z
N MET A 1 6.18 -13.44 -12.23
CA MET A 1 5.22 -13.14 -13.32
C MET A 1 3.95 -12.69 -12.66
N ASP A 2 3.47 -11.49 -12.97
CA ASP A 2 2.10 -11.12 -12.63
C ASP A 2 1.19 -12.17 -13.31
N THR A 3 0.37 -12.86 -12.52
CA THR A 3 -0.33 -14.10 -12.95
C THR A 3 -1.54 -13.83 -13.84
N THR A 4 -1.81 -12.57 -14.15
CA THR A 4 -2.90 -12.08 -15.01
C THR A 4 -2.42 -10.86 -15.81
N TYR A 5 -3.31 -10.24 -16.61
CA TYR A 5 -3.15 -8.83 -16.94
C TYR A 5 -3.04 -8.07 -15.61
N GLY A 6 -1.81 -7.71 -15.22
CA GLY A 6 -1.57 -6.91 -14.04
C GLY A 6 -2.36 -5.62 -14.13
N CYS A 7 -2.60 -4.95 -13.02
CA CYS A 7 -3.26 -3.64 -13.01
C CYS A 7 -2.37 -2.66 -13.81
N PRO A 8 -2.68 -2.28 -15.08
CA PRO A 8 -1.79 -1.40 -15.84
C PRO A 8 -1.57 -0.09 -15.08
N GLY A 9 -0.32 0.19 -14.72
CA GLY A 9 0.04 1.39 -13.97
C GLY A 9 -0.69 1.55 -12.63
N GLU A 10 -1.09 0.44 -11.99
CA GLU A 10 -1.84 0.47 -10.72
C GLU A 10 -3.16 1.26 -10.80
N TRP A 11 -3.74 1.38 -12.01
CA TRP A 11 -4.89 2.24 -12.31
C TRP A 11 -6.08 2.07 -11.36
N ARG A 12 -6.34 0.85 -10.87
CA ARG A 12 -7.47 0.59 -9.98
C ARG A 12 -7.31 1.29 -8.63
N CYS A 13 -6.11 1.22 -8.06
CA CYS A 13 -5.77 1.91 -6.82
C CYS A 13 -5.84 3.43 -7.04
N LEU A 14 -5.26 3.92 -8.13
CA LEU A 14 -5.21 5.36 -8.43
C LEU A 14 -6.59 5.94 -8.75
N LYS A 15 -7.44 5.22 -9.49
CA LYS A 15 -8.83 5.60 -9.74
C LYS A 15 -9.63 5.64 -8.44
N ALA A 16 -9.54 4.59 -7.63
CA ALA A 16 -10.26 4.53 -6.36
C ALA A 16 -9.85 5.68 -5.42
N ALA A 17 -8.54 5.99 -5.36
CA ALA A 17 -8.03 7.13 -4.63
C ALA A 17 -8.57 8.47 -5.17
N ALA A 18 -8.57 8.67 -6.50
CA ALA A 18 -9.03 9.91 -7.11
C ALA A 18 -10.55 10.16 -6.97
N LEU A 19 -11.34 9.09 -6.93
CA LEU A 19 -12.81 9.18 -6.82
C LEU A 19 -13.32 9.04 -5.38
N GLY A 20 -12.48 8.65 -4.43
CA GLY A 20 -12.92 8.33 -3.06
C GLY A 20 -13.79 7.08 -3.02
N GLU A 21 -13.39 6.03 -3.74
CA GLU A 21 -14.11 4.75 -3.80
C GLU A 21 -13.36 3.64 -3.06
N GLY A 22 -14.05 2.55 -2.75
CA GLY A 22 -13.43 1.36 -2.15
C GLY A 22 -13.08 1.57 -0.69
N LYS A 23 -11.78 1.52 -0.35
CA LYS A 23 -11.29 1.76 1.02
C LYS A 23 -10.90 3.22 1.27
N PHE A 24 -11.04 4.07 0.26
CA PHE A 24 -10.91 5.51 0.41
C PHE A 24 -12.30 6.08 0.70
N ASP A 25 -12.46 6.76 1.84
CA ASP A 25 -13.74 7.35 2.26
C ASP A 25 -14.04 8.68 1.53
N GLU A 26 -13.01 9.29 0.97
CA GLU A 26 -13.04 10.55 0.22
C GLU A 26 -11.91 10.56 -0.83
N PRO A 27 -11.96 11.46 -1.84
CA PRO A 27 -10.86 11.63 -2.78
C PRO A 27 -9.54 11.95 -2.06
N VAL A 28 -8.51 11.14 -2.30
CA VAL A 28 -7.18 11.31 -1.69
C VAL A 28 -6.11 11.57 -2.73
N ARG A 29 -5.07 12.30 -2.32
CA ARG A 29 -3.85 12.49 -3.12
C ARG A 29 -2.83 11.41 -2.79
N VAL A 30 -2.46 10.61 -3.79
CA VAL A 30 -1.41 9.61 -3.64
C VAL A 30 -0.03 10.27 -3.68
N ILE A 31 0.74 10.13 -2.61
CA ILE A 31 2.11 10.68 -2.48
C ILE A 31 3.16 9.72 -3.04
N GLY A 32 2.93 8.42 -2.91
CA GLY A 32 3.80 7.39 -3.44
C GLY A 32 3.10 6.05 -3.50
N PHE A 33 3.56 5.22 -4.42
CA PHE A 33 3.12 3.84 -4.54
C PHE A 33 4.37 2.97 -4.60
N VAL A 34 4.58 2.14 -3.59
CA VAL A 34 5.78 1.31 -3.47
C VAL A 34 5.39 -0.15 -3.57
N ARG A 35 6.04 -0.86 -4.48
CA ARG A 35 5.98 -2.32 -4.53
C ARG A 35 7.00 -2.92 -3.58
N CYS A 36 6.58 -3.88 -2.77
CA CYS A 36 7.52 -4.67 -1.99
C CYS A 36 8.22 -5.66 -2.92
N GLU A 37 9.55 -5.54 -3.04
CA GLU A 37 10.41 -6.52 -3.68
C GLU A 37 11.30 -7.14 -2.58
N CYS A 38 11.09 -8.42 -2.28
CA CYS A 38 11.85 -9.12 -1.24
C CYS A 38 13.20 -9.59 -1.78
N PRO A 39 14.29 -9.19 -1.10
CA PRO A 39 15.01 -10.19 -0.32
C PRO A 39 15.24 -9.83 1.16
N GLY A 40 14.58 -8.79 1.72
CA GLY A 40 14.76 -8.48 3.16
C GLY A 40 13.96 -7.31 3.74
N ASN A 41 12.73 -7.55 4.18
CA ASN A 41 11.92 -6.62 5.01
C ASN A 41 11.92 -5.15 4.52
N THR A 42 11.80 -4.95 3.20
CA THR A 42 11.95 -3.64 2.53
C THR A 42 10.76 -2.70 2.73
N LEU A 43 9.65 -3.19 3.29
CA LEU A 43 8.41 -2.43 3.44
C LEU A 43 8.61 -1.12 4.24
N VAL A 44 9.15 -1.23 5.45
CA VAL A 44 9.43 -0.08 6.32
C VAL A 44 10.43 0.90 5.68
N PRO A 45 11.65 0.49 5.27
CA PRO A 45 12.61 1.43 4.70
C PRO A 45 12.10 2.10 3.41
N ASN A 46 11.34 1.40 2.57
CA ASN A 46 10.79 2.01 1.36
C ASN A 46 9.72 3.06 1.67
N ILE A 47 8.85 2.82 2.65
CA ILE A 47 7.86 3.82 3.11
C ILE A 47 8.61 5.04 3.67
N GLY A 48 9.60 4.82 4.54
CA GLY A 48 10.40 5.90 5.12
C GLY A 48 11.14 6.72 4.06
N MET A 49 11.73 6.06 3.06
CA MET A 49 12.39 6.74 1.94
C MET A 49 11.41 7.54 1.08
N THR A 50 10.21 6.99 0.84
CA THR A 50 9.15 7.70 0.10
C THR A 50 8.73 8.97 0.82
N MET A 51 8.51 8.89 2.14
CA MET A 51 8.19 10.06 2.96
C MET A 51 9.33 11.09 2.96
N LYS A 52 10.58 10.62 3.06
CA LYS A 52 11.76 11.48 3.05
C LYS A 52 11.95 12.22 1.72
N LEU A 53 11.85 11.50 0.59
CA LEU A 53 12.06 12.07 -0.75
C LEU A 53 10.91 12.96 -1.21
N SER A 54 9.69 12.67 -0.78
CA SER A 54 8.53 13.51 -1.08
C SER A 54 8.43 14.73 -0.18
N GLU A 55 9.18 14.77 0.93
CA GLU A 55 9.07 15.78 1.99
C GLU A 55 7.64 15.88 2.58
N VAL A 56 6.85 14.81 2.45
CA VAL A 56 5.46 14.75 2.88
C VAL A 56 5.27 13.60 3.87
N LYS A 57 4.71 13.91 5.04
CA LYS A 57 4.18 12.91 5.97
C LYS A 57 2.72 12.63 5.59
N PRO A 58 2.35 11.41 5.13
CA PRO A 58 0.99 11.10 4.77
C PRO A 58 0.09 10.94 6.01
N ASP A 59 -1.20 11.17 5.84
CA ASP A 59 -2.20 11.00 6.91
C ASP A 59 -2.52 9.51 7.17
N ALA A 60 -2.39 8.67 6.15
CA ALA A 60 -2.60 7.22 6.23
C ALA A 60 -1.74 6.48 5.21
N ILE A 61 -1.41 5.23 5.53
CA ILE A 61 -0.74 4.29 4.63
C ILE A 61 -1.75 3.20 4.26
N TYR A 62 -1.83 2.85 2.97
CA TYR A 62 -2.72 1.80 2.50
C TYR A 62 -1.90 0.62 1.95
N PHE A 63 -2.19 -0.59 2.42
CA PHE A 63 -1.70 -1.80 1.76
C PHE A 63 -2.66 -2.17 0.63
N SER A 64 -2.15 -2.33 -0.58
CA SER A 64 -2.98 -2.54 -1.76
C SER A 64 -3.84 -3.80 -1.63
N SER A 65 -5.04 -3.80 -2.24
CA SER A 65 -5.91 -4.99 -2.27
C SER A 65 -5.21 -6.21 -2.87
N CYS A 66 -4.19 -6.02 -3.72
CA CYS A 66 -3.38 -7.09 -4.28
C CYS A 66 -2.37 -7.67 -3.26
N MET A 67 -1.82 -6.84 -2.36
CA MET A 67 -0.91 -7.30 -1.30
C MET A 67 -1.61 -8.20 -0.27
N LEU A 68 -2.93 -8.06 -0.12
CA LEU A 68 -3.74 -8.91 0.76
C LEU A 68 -4.10 -10.27 0.16
N ARG A 69 -3.82 -10.49 -1.13
CA ARG A 69 -4.18 -11.73 -1.84
C ARG A 69 -3.09 -12.78 -1.70
N ASP A 70 -3.48 -14.03 -1.89
CA ASP A 70 -2.55 -15.15 -1.94
C ASP A 70 -1.85 -15.30 -3.31
N PRO A 71 -0.56 -15.72 -3.34
CA PRO A 71 0.28 -15.97 -2.17
C PRO A 71 0.77 -14.65 -1.54
N GLY A 72 0.52 -14.51 -0.23
CA GLY A 72 0.96 -13.36 0.55
C GLY A 72 2.46 -13.38 0.88
N CYS A 73 2.89 -12.50 1.79
CA CYS A 73 4.27 -12.51 2.29
C CYS A 73 4.55 -13.84 3.04
N PRO A 74 5.65 -14.56 2.73
CA PRO A 74 5.94 -15.85 3.36
C PRO A 74 6.38 -15.72 4.83
N TYR A 75 6.67 -14.51 5.30
CA TYR A 75 7.24 -14.28 6.63
C TYR A 75 6.22 -13.79 7.65
N ARG A 76 5.20 -13.05 7.22
CA ARG A 76 4.24 -12.35 8.09
C ARG A 76 2.93 -12.09 7.35
N SER A 77 1.83 -12.05 8.08
CA SER A 77 0.54 -11.61 7.54
C SER A 77 0.54 -10.11 7.22
N ALA A 78 -0.45 -9.66 6.44
CA ALA A 78 -0.61 -8.24 6.14
C ALA A 78 -0.91 -7.43 7.41
N GLU A 79 -1.66 -7.99 8.36
CA GLU A 79 -1.99 -7.38 9.65
C GLU A 79 -0.76 -7.23 10.54
N GLU A 80 0.12 -8.24 10.56
CA GLU A 80 1.40 -8.16 11.27
C GLU A 80 2.29 -7.07 10.68
N TRP A 81 2.35 -6.98 9.35
CA TRP A 81 3.05 -5.90 8.67
C TRP A 81 2.46 -4.53 8.97
N ALA A 82 1.13 -4.42 9.03
CA ALA A 82 0.45 -3.17 9.33
C ALA A 82 0.85 -2.67 10.72
N LYS A 83 0.79 -3.53 11.74
CA LYS A 83 1.24 -3.20 13.10
C LYS A 83 2.69 -2.73 13.15
N ILE A 84 3.59 -3.37 12.39
CA ILE A 84 5.01 -2.98 12.34
C ILE A 84 5.16 -1.58 11.74
N VAL A 85 4.46 -1.31 10.64
CA VAL A 85 4.50 -0.01 9.94
C VAL A 85 3.86 1.09 10.79
N GLU A 86 2.70 0.83 11.41
CA GLU A 86 2.05 1.76 12.34
C GLU A 86 2.98 2.11 13.51
N ASN A 87 3.61 1.11 14.13
CA ASN A 87 4.55 1.33 15.22
C ASN A 87 5.79 2.13 14.77
N ALA A 88 6.29 1.87 13.55
CA ALA A 88 7.48 2.54 13.03
C ALA A 88 7.23 4.02 12.70
N PHE A 89 6.08 4.36 12.12
CA PHE A 89 5.81 5.70 11.60
C PHE A 89 4.80 6.52 12.40
N GLN A 90 4.05 5.87 13.30
CA GLN A 90 2.93 6.47 14.03
C GLN A 90 1.91 7.07 13.06
N ILE A 91 1.59 6.33 11.99
CA ILE A 91 0.63 6.67 10.94
C ILE A 91 -0.31 5.47 10.77
N PRO A 92 -1.63 5.67 10.73
CA PRO A 92 -2.59 4.57 10.59
C PRO A 92 -2.37 3.80 9.28
N VAL A 93 -2.43 2.47 9.36
CA VAL A 93 -2.34 1.59 8.19
C VAL A 93 -3.69 0.96 7.90
N LYS A 94 -4.24 1.24 6.73
CA LYS A 94 -5.50 0.67 6.23
C LYS A 94 -5.20 -0.48 5.26
N LEU A 95 -5.97 -1.56 5.36
CA LEU A 95 -5.85 -2.72 4.49
C LEU A 95 -6.83 -2.63 3.32
N GLY A 96 -6.30 -2.70 2.11
CA GLY A 96 -7.04 -2.65 0.85
C GLY A 96 -7.09 -1.25 0.26
N THR A 97 -7.42 -1.17 -1.02
CA THR A 97 -7.52 0.10 -1.77
C THR A 97 -8.82 0.15 -2.57
N HIS A 98 -9.00 -0.77 -3.50
CA HIS A 98 -10.21 -0.90 -4.32
C HIS A 98 -10.92 -2.23 -4.08
N GLU A 99 -12.22 -2.29 -4.35
CA GLU A 99 -13.06 -3.48 -4.12
C GLU A 99 -13.43 -4.23 -5.40
N TYR A 100 -13.19 -3.64 -6.58
CA TYR A 100 -13.46 -4.30 -7.86
C TYR A 100 -12.31 -5.21 -8.32
N LYS A 101 -12.67 -6.24 -9.10
CA LYS A 101 -11.78 -7.34 -9.49
C LYS A 101 -10.76 -6.99 -10.55
#